data_AF-A0A815JL20-F1
#
_entry.id   AF-A0A815JL20-F1
#
_cell.length_a   1.000
_cell.length_b   1.000
_cell.length_c   1.000
_cell.angle_alpha   90.00
_cell.angle_beta   90.00
_cell.angle_gamma   90.00
#
_symmetry.space_group_name_H-M   'P 1'
#
loop_
_entity.id
_entity.type
_entity.pdbx_description
1 polymer ?
#
loop_
_entity_poly.entity_id
_entity_poly.type
_entity_poly.pdbx_seq_one_letter_code
_entity_poly.pdbx_strand_id
1 'polypeptide(L)'
;MSSLSVYDDLRVHSELRLVQSIRRKLKKAKLVLRPTDKSGVFHIGSMDDYERKAVEYREKTNAYIELSENPLQDIINKVTRLLNDLQLKKQILVKKHYDKMMPDRQKVELSHMYYVPKAHKKYTPLRPIINTIKAPTTSISRFLDKLIRPLFDKHARSTTIVDGTDLIRQLHQYVENDRLQPSTLFCTFDITDLYTMLPQEESLHVLCEFLIEHGYRKIQGIPIDAIRKLARLVLTENVFVDGKKIYRQILGGAMGSPFTLTLANIFMWKWQKEFALQQLNVNEIYGRYIDDVFFTSNQPIAAIEKLLKDADSYHPNIRLTAVIGKSVTFLDVRIENNNGILSTSVYYKESAEPYLIPFKSDHPRHIFGNIIRGALTRAARYSTTLKAFDDERRNVKLTLLYNGY
;
A
#
# COMPACT_ATOMS: atom_id res chain seq x y z
N MET A 1 24.97 21.68 -21.92
CA MET A 1 25.38 20.70 -20.89
C MET A 1 26.78 21.07 -20.49
N SER A 2 26.99 21.56 -19.26
CA SER A 2 28.35 21.75 -18.74
C SER A 2 29.02 20.37 -18.65
N SER A 3 30.24 20.24 -19.16
CA SER A 3 31.06 19.05 -18.98
C SER A 3 31.17 18.73 -17.48
N LEU A 4 31.02 17.47 -17.10
CA LEU A 4 31.34 17.01 -15.74
C LEU A 4 32.76 17.44 -15.40
N SER A 5 32.98 17.91 -14.18
CA SER A 5 34.33 18.25 -13.74
C SER A 5 35.18 16.98 -13.65
N VAL A 6 36.50 17.09 -13.80
CA VAL A 6 37.43 15.96 -13.58
C VAL A 6 37.23 15.32 -12.21
N TYR A 7 36.85 16.12 -11.21
CA TYR A 7 36.51 15.65 -9.87
C TYR A 7 35.25 14.77 -9.86
N ASP A 8 34.19 15.17 -10.58
CA ASP A 8 32.96 14.38 -10.69
C ASP A 8 33.22 13.06 -11.43
N ASP A 9 34.03 13.08 -12.50
CA ASP A 9 34.41 11.87 -13.21
C ASP A 9 35.19 10.90 -12.31
N LEU A 10 36.17 11.39 -11.55
CA LEU A 10 36.91 10.57 -10.59
C LEU A 10 36.00 10.01 -9.49
N ARG A 11 35.06 10.82 -8.99
CA ARG A 11 34.06 10.38 -8.01
C ARG A 11 33.20 9.24 -8.57
N VAL A 12 32.62 9.43 -9.75
CA VAL A 12 31.77 8.42 -10.41
C VAL A 12 32.55 7.10 -10.62
N HIS A 13 33.79 7.17 -11.09
CA HIS A 13 34.62 5.97 -11.25
C HIS A 13 34.93 5.28 -9.91
N SER A 14 35.15 6.05 -8.85
CA SER A 14 35.37 5.49 -7.50
C SER A 14 34.11 4.80 -6.96
N GLU A 15 32.94 5.42 -7.11
CA GLU A 15 31.65 4.89 -6.69
C GLU A 15 31.28 3.64 -7.47
N LEU A 16 31.50 3.63 -8.79
CA LEU A 16 31.29 2.44 -9.63
C LEU A 16 32.17 1.27 -9.17
N ARG A 17 33.45 1.51 -8.90
CA ARG A 17 34.37 0.49 -8.37
C ARG A 17 33.91 -0.03 -7.01
N LEU A 18 33.44 0.85 -6.13
CA LEU A 18 32.90 0.48 -4.83
C LEU A 18 31.65 -0.40 -4.97
N VAL A 19 30.68 0.00 -5.80
CA VAL A 19 29.45 -0.78 -6.06
C VAL A 19 29.78 -2.16 -6.64
N GLN A 20 30.71 -2.25 -7.59
CA GLN A 20 31.17 -3.52 -8.13
C GLN A 20 31.87 -4.39 -7.08
N SER A 21 32.66 -3.79 -6.19
CA SER A 21 33.29 -4.50 -5.07
C SER A 21 32.25 -5.07 -4.10
N ILE A 22 31.26 -4.27 -3.71
CA ILE A 22 30.14 -4.69 -2.85
C ILE A 22 29.39 -5.87 -3.49
N ARG A 23 29.00 -5.75 -4.77
CA ARG A 23 28.31 -6.83 -5.49
C ARG A 23 29.12 -8.12 -5.52
N ARG A 24 30.43 -8.05 -5.76
CA ARG A 24 31.33 -9.20 -5.75
C ARG A 24 31.38 -9.85 -4.36
N LYS A 25 31.52 -9.06 -3.30
CA LYS A 25 31.54 -9.56 -1.90
C LYS A 25 30.22 -10.23 -1.54
N LEU A 26 29.08 -9.60 -1.84
CA LEU A 26 27.76 -10.17 -1.59
C LEU A 26 27.57 -11.51 -2.33
N LYS A 27 27.93 -11.57 -3.61
CA LYS A 27 27.84 -12.81 -4.40
C LYS A 27 28.73 -13.92 -3.83
N LYS A 28 29.99 -13.61 -3.50
CA LYS A 28 30.93 -14.58 -2.93
C LYS A 28 30.45 -15.12 -1.58
N ALA A 29 29.88 -14.25 -0.76
CA ALA A 29 29.36 -14.62 0.57
C ALA A 29 27.92 -15.18 0.55
N LYS A 30 27.30 -15.33 -0.64
CA LYS A 30 25.89 -15.73 -0.79
C LYS A 30 24.94 -14.88 0.06
N LEU A 31 25.14 -13.56 0.03
CA LEU A 31 24.31 -12.59 0.76
C LEU A 31 23.37 -11.85 -0.21
N VAL A 32 22.20 -11.49 0.30
CA VAL A 32 21.24 -10.61 -0.36
C VAL A 32 21.23 -9.25 0.35
N LEU A 33 21.26 -8.17 -0.43
CA LEU A 33 21.10 -6.79 0.03
C LEU A 33 19.79 -6.25 -0.52
N ARG A 34 18.87 -5.82 0.35
CA ARG A 34 17.57 -5.22 -0.03
C ARG A 34 17.25 -3.99 0.80
N PRO A 35 16.57 -2.98 0.25
CA PRO A 35 15.91 -1.98 1.07
C PRO A 35 14.84 -2.66 1.93
N THR A 36 14.61 -2.14 3.13
CA THR A 36 13.61 -2.67 4.08
C THR A 36 12.25 -1.99 3.92
N ASP A 37 11.20 -2.71 4.32
CA ASP A 37 9.83 -2.17 4.41
C ASP A 37 9.72 -1.27 5.65
N LYS A 38 9.31 -0.02 5.42
CA LYS A 38 8.96 1.01 6.43
C LYS A 38 10.09 1.54 7.34
N SER A 39 11.35 1.09 7.21
CA SER A 39 12.47 1.60 8.03
C SER A 39 13.54 2.42 7.31
N GLY A 40 13.51 2.48 5.97
CA GLY A 40 14.43 3.33 5.20
C GLY A 40 15.91 2.89 5.25
N VAL A 41 16.17 1.64 5.65
CA VAL A 41 17.52 1.06 5.73
C VAL A 41 17.70 -0.13 4.79
N PHE A 42 18.89 -0.71 4.80
CA PHE A 42 19.18 -1.93 4.07
C PHE A 42 19.20 -3.13 5.01
N HIS A 43 18.63 -4.24 4.54
CA HIS A 43 18.77 -5.56 5.12
C HIS A 43 19.84 -6.34 4.36
N ILE A 44 20.77 -6.92 5.11
CA ILE A 44 21.74 -7.90 4.62
C ILE A 44 21.41 -9.24 5.29
N GLY A 45 21.14 -10.26 4.49
CA GLY A 45 20.83 -11.61 4.95
C GLY A 45 21.44 -12.67 4.03
N SER A 46 21.43 -13.93 4.45
CA SER A 46 21.82 -15.03 3.57
C SER A 46 20.82 -15.21 2.44
N MET A 47 21.31 -15.58 1.24
CA MET A 47 20.45 -15.91 0.10
C MET A 47 19.53 -17.10 0.43
N ASP A 48 20.04 -18.10 1.14
CA ASP A 48 19.27 -19.31 1.48
C ASP A 48 18.05 -18.98 2.36
N ASP A 49 18.21 -18.16 3.40
CA ASP A 49 17.08 -17.67 4.23
C ASP A 49 16.07 -16.85 3.43
N TYR A 50 16.55 -16.02 2.50
CA TYR A 50 15.70 -15.19 1.64
C TYR A 50 14.87 -16.06 0.66
N GLU A 51 15.49 -17.05 0.03
CA GLU A 51 14.81 -18.00 -0.86
C GLU A 51 13.81 -18.87 -0.09
N ARG A 52 14.19 -19.38 1.09
CA ARG A 52 13.31 -20.13 1.98
C ARG A 52 12.06 -19.33 2.35
N LYS A 53 12.23 -18.09 2.82
CA LYS A 53 11.10 -17.20 3.17
C LYS A 53 10.23 -16.84 1.97
N ALA A 54 10.81 -16.75 0.78
CA ALA A 54 10.06 -16.52 -0.46
C ALA A 54 9.17 -17.73 -0.80
N VAL A 55 9.69 -18.95 -0.65
CA VAL A 55 8.91 -20.19 -0.79
C VAL A 55 7.79 -20.26 0.25
N GLU A 56 8.11 -20.04 1.53
CA GLU A 56 7.14 -20.06 2.63
C GLU A 56 5.99 -19.08 2.40
N TYR A 57 6.28 -17.88 1.88
CA TYR A 57 5.24 -16.91 1.53
C TYR A 57 4.27 -17.44 0.46
N ARG A 58 4.80 -18.06 -0.60
CA ARG A 58 3.98 -18.61 -1.69
C ARG A 58 3.12 -19.78 -1.21
N GLU A 59 3.71 -20.70 -0.44
CA GLU A 59 3.02 -21.86 0.12
C GLU A 59 1.95 -21.46 1.14
N LYS A 60 2.24 -20.49 2.02
CA LYS A 60 1.26 -19.96 2.99
C LYS A 60 0.00 -19.43 2.30
N THR A 61 0.17 -18.78 1.15
CA THR A 61 -0.93 -18.06 0.48
C THR A 61 -1.66 -18.90 -0.55
N ASN A 62 -1.04 -19.95 -1.10
CA ASN A 62 -1.55 -20.74 -2.23
C ASN A 62 -2.05 -19.87 -3.41
N ALA A 63 -1.51 -18.66 -3.54
CA ALA A 63 -1.99 -17.66 -4.47
C ALA A 63 -1.38 -17.78 -5.87
N TYR A 64 -0.43 -18.70 -6.06
CA TYR A 64 0.41 -18.78 -7.24
C TYR A 64 0.52 -20.21 -7.75
N ILE A 65 0.47 -20.37 -9.06
CA ILE A 65 0.76 -21.65 -9.74
C ILE A 65 1.99 -21.49 -10.62
N GLU A 66 2.87 -22.49 -10.61
CA GLU A 66 4.03 -22.55 -11.51
C GLU A 66 3.57 -22.87 -12.94
N LEU A 67 4.17 -22.21 -13.93
CA LEU A 67 3.95 -22.48 -15.34
C LEU A 67 5.19 -23.11 -15.96
N SER A 68 4.98 -24.12 -16.82
CA SER A 68 6.05 -24.81 -17.55
C SER A 68 6.62 -23.98 -18.70
N GLU A 69 5.83 -23.07 -19.26
CA GLU A 69 6.16 -22.31 -20.47
C GLU A 69 5.94 -20.82 -20.27
N ASN A 70 6.58 -20.00 -21.10
CA ASN A 70 6.44 -18.55 -21.10
C ASN A 70 5.20 -18.12 -21.89
N PRO A 71 4.12 -17.62 -21.24
CA PRO A 71 2.86 -17.30 -21.90
C PRO A 71 2.81 -15.86 -22.44
N LEU A 72 3.94 -15.14 -22.54
CA LEU A 72 3.95 -13.71 -22.86
C LEU A 72 3.19 -13.38 -24.15
N GLN A 73 3.44 -14.13 -25.23
CA GLN A 73 2.77 -13.90 -26.51
C GLN A 73 1.26 -14.16 -26.43
N ASP A 74 0.84 -15.18 -25.68
CA ASP A 74 -0.57 -15.48 -25.47
C ASP A 74 -1.28 -14.35 -24.71
N ILE A 75 -0.63 -13.81 -23.68
CA ILE A 75 -1.15 -12.69 -22.91
C ILE A 75 -1.30 -11.46 -23.81
N ILE A 76 -0.27 -11.12 -24.61
CA ILE A 76 -0.33 -10.02 -25.58
C ILE A 76 -1.51 -10.22 -26.53
N ASN A 77 -1.67 -11.43 -27.08
CA ASN A 77 -2.76 -11.74 -28.00
C ASN A 77 -4.13 -11.65 -27.33
N LYS A 78 -4.28 -12.07 -26.07
CA LYS A 78 -5.53 -11.88 -25.30
C LYS A 78 -5.85 -10.40 -25.09
N VAL A 79 -4.85 -9.60 -24.70
CA VAL A 79 -4.99 -8.14 -24.53
C VAL A 79 -5.42 -7.47 -25.82
N THR A 80 -4.69 -7.71 -26.91
CA THR A 80 -5.01 -7.13 -28.23
C THR A 80 -6.41 -7.54 -28.70
N ARG A 81 -6.78 -8.82 -28.57
CA ARG A 81 -8.12 -9.31 -28.95
C ARG A 81 -9.22 -8.62 -28.16
N LEU A 82 -9.09 -8.52 -26.84
CA LEU A 82 -10.10 -7.85 -26.01
C LEU A 82 -10.25 -6.38 -26.40
N LEU A 83 -9.14 -5.65 -26.54
CA LEU A 83 -9.19 -4.23 -26.90
C LEU A 83 -9.81 -4.02 -28.29
N ASN A 84 -9.49 -4.86 -29.27
CA ASN A 84 -10.09 -4.82 -30.60
C ASN A 84 -11.61 -5.07 -30.54
N ASP A 85 -12.05 -6.09 -29.81
CA ASP A 85 -13.47 -6.41 -29.64
C ASP A 85 -14.24 -5.25 -29.01
N LEU A 86 -13.70 -4.66 -27.93
CA LEU A 86 -14.31 -3.52 -27.25
C LEU A 86 -14.37 -2.27 -28.15
N GLN A 87 -13.34 -2.05 -28.98
CA GLN A 87 -13.31 -0.95 -29.94
C GLN A 87 -14.35 -1.15 -31.07
N LEU A 88 -14.44 -2.36 -31.64
CA LEU A 88 -15.41 -2.71 -32.68
C LEU A 88 -16.85 -2.55 -32.20
N LYS A 89 -17.12 -2.98 -30.95
CA LYS A 89 -18.43 -2.84 -30.30
C LYS A 89 -18.73 -1.41 -29.81
N LYS A 90 -17.85 -0.44 -30.07
CA LYS A 90 -17.95 0.95 -29.58
C LYS A 90 -18.15 1.03 -28.05
N GLN A 91 -17.54 0.11 -27.31
CA GLN A 91 -17.53 0.11 -25.84
C GLN A 91 -16.37 0.93 -25.27
N ILE A 92 -15.36 1.22 -26.08
CA ILE A 92 -14.34 2.25 -25.83
C ILE A 92 -14.56 3.35 -26.87
N LEU A 93 -15.20 4.44 -26.45
CA LEU A 93 -15.60 5.53 -27.36
C LEU A 93 -14.42 6.43 -27.74
N VAL A 94 -13.48 6.62 -26.80
CA VAL A 94 -12.34 7.53 -26.99
C VAL A 94 -11.15 6.73 -27.49
N LYS A 95 -10.77 6.95 -28.75
CA LYS A 95 -9.62 6.28 -29.41
C LYS A 95 -8.33 6.37 -28.59
N LYS A 96 -8.08 7.52 -27.95
CA LYS A 96 -6.91 7.74 -27.07
C LYS A 96 -6.85 6.75 -25.89
N HIS A 97 -7.97 6.26 -25.38
CA HIS A 97 -7.97 5.24 -24.32
C HIS A 97 -7.54 3.88 -24.87
N TYR A 98 -8.08 3.49 -26.04
CA TYR A 98 -7.67 2.28 -26.75
C TYR A 98 -6.17 2.31 -27.08
N ASP A 99 -5.67 3.38 -27.70
CA ASP A 99 -4.27 3.51 -28.12
C ASP A 99 -3.32 3.42 -26.92
N LYS A 100 -3.68 4.04 -25.79
CA LYS A 100 -2.88 3.99 -24.56
C LYS A 100 -2.86 2.62 -23.90
N MET A 101 -3.95 1.85 -24.01
CA MET A 101 -4.05 0.52 -23.42
C MET A 101 -3.39 -0.56 -24.28
N MET A 102 -3.25 -0.33 -25.59
CA MET A 102 -2.65 -1.29 -26.50
C MET A 102 -1.17 -1.53 -26.13
N PRO A 103 -0.74 -2.79 -25.88
CA PRO A 103 0.63 -3.09 -25.55
C PRO A 103 1.55 -2.90 -26.76
N ASP A 104 2.69 -2.23 -26.54
CA ASP A 104 3.79 -2.18 -27.49
C ASP A 104 4.57 -3.51 -27.42
N ARG A 105 4.39 -4.35 -28.45
CA ARG A 105 4.98 -5.70 -28.53
C ARG A 105 6.50 -5.73 -28.37
N GLN A 106 7.19 -4.63 -28.66
CA GLN A 106 8.65 -4.54 -28.54
C GLN A 106 9.12 -4.17 -27.13
N LYS A 107 8.23 -3.63 -26.28
CA LYS A 107 8.57 -3.11 -24.95
C LYS A 107 8.00 -3.93 -23.80
N VAL A 108 7.01 -4.78 -24.06
CA VAL A 108 6.39 -5.60 -23.02
C VAL A 108 7.23 -6.82 -22.66
N GLU A 109 7.28 -7.13 -21.38
CA GLU A 109 7.95 -8.32 -20.83
C GLU A 109 7.09 -8.91 -19.69
N LEU A 110 7.39 -10.14 -19.27
CA LEU A 110 6.79 -10.69 -18.05
C LEU A 110 7.19 -9.83 -16.85
N SER A 111 6.28 -9.67 -15.91
CA SER A 111 6.60 -8.97 -14.66
C SER A 111 7.68 -9.73 -13.87
N HIS A 112 8.32 -9.06 -12.93
CA HIS A 112 9.30 -9.70 -12.04
C HIS A 112 8.85 -9.58 -10.59
N MET A 113 8.82 -10.71 -9.87
CA MET A 113 8.58 -10.73 -8.44
C MET A 113 9.91 -10.59 -7.69
N TYR A 114 9.90 -9.77 -6.65
CA TYR A 114 10.98 -9.67 -5.69
C TYR A 114 10.40 -9.43 -4.31
N TYR A 115 11.24 -9.51 -3.28
CA TYR A 115 10.79 -9.43 -1.91
C TYR A 115 11.51 -8.33 -1.14
N VAL A 116 10.76 -7.63 -0.30
CA VAL A 116 11.22 -6.55 0.57
C VAL A 116 11.16 -7.04 2.02
N PRO A 117 12.30 -7.09 2.75
CA PRO A 117 12.32 -7.53 4.14
C PRO A 117 11.56 -6.57 5.08
N LYS A 118 10.62 -7.11 5.86
CA LYS A 118 9.89 -6.37 6.91
C LYS A 118 10.70 -6.39 8.21
N ALA A 119 11.79 -5.61 8.27
CA ALA A 119 12.71 -5.57 9.42
C ALA A 119 12.02 -5.20 10.75
N HIS A 120 10.90 -4.48 10.69
CA HIS A 120 10.06 -4.09 11.82
C HIS A 120 9.15 -5.21 12.37
N LYS A 121 9.17 -6.41 11.78
CA LYS A 121 8.41 -7.58 12.25
C LYS A 121 9.37 -8.69 12.70
N LYS A 122 8.98 -9.44 13.74
CA LYS A 122 9.75 -10.57 14.26
C LYS A 122 10.11 -11.55 13.14
N TYR A 123 11.36 -12.02 13.14
CA TYR A 123 11.95 -12.90 12.11
C TYR A 123 12.10 -12.29 10.71
N THR A 124 11.78 -11.01 10.53
CA THR A 124 11.95 -10.28 9.26
C THR A 124 11.30 -11.03 8.09
N PRO A 125 9.96 -11.19 8.09
CA PRO A 125 9.24 -11.81 6.99
C PRO A 125 9.37 -10.97 5.71
N LEU A 126 9.11 -11.60 4.57
CA LEU A 126 9.24 -10.98 3.26
C LEU A 126 7.90 -10.42 2.79
N ARG A 127 7.92 -9.21 2.20
CA ARG A 127 6.80 -8.64 1.44
C ARG A 127 7.01 -8.88 -0.05
N PRO A 128 6.11 -9.56 -0.77
CA PRO A 128 6.25 -9.68 -2.21
C PRO A 128 5.96 -8.33 -2.90
N ILE A 129 6.69 -8.05 -3.96
CA ILE A 129 6.40 -6.96 -4.89
C ILE A 129 6.52 -7.50 -6.30
N ILE A 130 5.52 -7.25 -7.12
CA ILE A 130 5.53 -7.62 -8.54
C ILE A 130 5.74 -6.32 -9.33
N ASN A 131 6.90 -6.22 -9.97
CA ASN A 131 7.19 -5.12 -10.88
C ASN A 131 6.41 -5.31 -12.18
N THR A 132 5.28 -4.60 -12.30
CA THR A 132 4.40 -4.67 -13.46
C THR A 132 4.74 -3.62 -14.52
N ILE A 133 5.76 -2.78 -14.39
CA ILE A 133 5.93 -1.57 -15.23
C ILE A 133 5.81 -1.85 -16.74
N LYS A 134 6.34 -2.99 -17.20
CA LYS A 134 6.33 -3.44 -18.60
C LYS A 134 5.38 -4.61 -18.88
N ALA A 135 4.52 -5.01 -17.95
CA ALA A 135 3.58 -6.10 -18.19
C ALA A 135 2.55 -5.72 -19.27
N PRO A 136 2.04 -6.68 -20.07
CA PRO A 136 1.06 -6.40 -21.12
C PRO A 136 -0.24 -5.76 -20.62
N THR A 137 -0.62 -5.99 -19.36
CA THR A 137 -1.87 -5.50 -18.74
C THR A 137 -1.72 -4.16 -18.01
N THR A 138 -0.52 -3.61 -17.91
CA THR A 138 -0.22 -2.47 -17.02
C THR A 138 -0.89 -1.19 -17.45
N SER A 139 -0.96 -0.92 -18.75
CA SER A 139 -1.69 0.24 -19.25
C SER A 139 -3.19 0.13 -19.01
N ILE A 140 -3.76 -1.08 -19.07
CA ILE A 140 -5.16 -1.33 -18.70
C ILE A 140 -5.36 -1.09 -17.20
N SER A 141 -4.46 -1.61 -16.35
CA SER A 141 -4.49 -1.37 -14.90
C SER A 141 -4.47 0.12 -14.56
N ARG A 142 -3.54 0.89 -15.14
CA ARG A 142 -3.48 2.36 -14.97
C ARG A 142 -4.75 3.06 -15.46
N PHE A 143 -5.34 2.57 -16.55
CA PHE A 143 -6.57 3.13 -17.09
C PHE A 143 -7.76 2.90 -16.15
N LEU A 144 -7.96 1.67 -15.68
CA LEU A 144 -9.01 1.31 -14.74
C LEU A 144 -8.89 2.06 -13.42
N ASP A 145 -7.68 2.16 -12.88
CA ASP A 145 -7.41 2.93 -11.66
C ASP A 145 -7.84 4.39 -11.82
N LYS A 146 -7.39 5.07 -12.89
CA LYS A 146 -7.79 6.46 -13.19
C LYS A 146 -9.29 6.63 -13.39
N LEU A 147 -9.96 5.62 -13.92
CA LEU A 147 -11.39 5.65 -14.20
C LEU A 147 -12.23 5.47 -12.92
N ILE A 148 -11.80 4.58 -12.04
CA ILE A 148 -12.63 4.07 -10.92
C ILE A 148 -12.24 4.72 -9.59
N ARG A 149 -10.95 4.99 -9.35
CA ARG A 149 -10.46 5.54 -8.07
C ARG A 149 -11.20 6.81 -7.63
N PRO A 150 -11.44 7.81 -8.50
CA PRO A 150 -12.18 9.01 -8.09
C PRO A 150 -13.63 8.73 -7.67
N LEU A 151 -14.26 7.70 -8.25
CA LEU A 151 -15.62 7.29 -7.89
C LEU A 151 -15.63 6.62 -6.52
N PHE A 152 -14.63 5.75 -6.26
CA PHE A 152 -14.43 5.16 -4.95
C PHE A 152 -14.20 6.23 -3.88
N ASP A 153 -13.25 7.14 -4.10
CA ASP A 153 -12.89 8.18 -3.13
C ASP A 153 -14.09 9.09 -2.81
N LYS A 154 -14.95 9.36 -3.81
CA LYS A 154 -16.20 10.12 -3.63
C LYS A 154 -17.18 9.41 -2.70
N HIS A 155 -17.44 8.12 -2.92
CA HIS A 155 -18.52 7.39 -2.25
C HIS A 155 -18.09 6.74 -0.93
N ALA A 156 -16.81 6.43 -0.75
CA ALA A 156 -16.28 5.80 0.46
C ALA A 156 -15.74 6.81 1.50
N ARG A 157 -15.88 8.12 1.27
CA ARG A 157 -15.25 9.16 2.11
C ARG A 157 -15.60 9.07 3.60
N SER A 158 -16.85 8.72 3.93
CA SER A 158 -17.35 8.62 5.30
C SER A 158 -16.70 7.50 6.11
N THR A 159 -16.04 6.54 5.45
CA THR A 159 -15.39 5.38 6.10
C THR A 159 -13.89 5.32 5.78
N THR A 160 -13.34 6.39 5.23
CA THR A 160 -11.94 6.47 4.80
C THR A 160 -11.22 7.55 5.61
N ILE A 161 -10.09 7.18 6.20
CA ILE A 161 -9.10 8.13 6.73
C ILE A 161 -8.09 8.38 5.63
N VAL A 162 -7.85 9.65 5.32
CA VAL A 162 -6.94 10.03 4.21
C VAL A 162 -5.48 10.09 4.66
N ASP A 163 -5.24 10.61 5.86
CA ASP A 163 -3.92 10.73 6.48
C ASP A 163 -4.07 10.98 7.99
N GLY A 164 -2.96 11.10 8.72
CA GLY A 164 -3.01 11.36 10.16
C GLY A 164 -3.60 12.73 10.51
N THR A 165 -3.56 13.73 9.61
CA THR A 165 -4.22 15.04 9.87
C THR A 165 -5.74 14.89 9.84
N ASP A 166 -6.26 14.09 8.90
CA ASP A 166 -7.69 13.75 8.82
C ASP A 166 -8.16 13.02 10.09
N LEU A 167 -7.35 12.09 10.60
CA LEU A 167 -7.63 11.39 11.86
C LEU A 167 -7.64 12.34 13.06
N ILE A 168 -6.61 13.19 13.22
CA ILE A 168 -6.54 14.17 14.31
C ILE A 168 -7.78 15.07 14.30
N ARG A 169 -8.21 15.54 13.13
CA ARG A 169 -9.43 16.34 12.99
C ARG A 169 -10.68 15.58 13.46
N GLN A 170 -10.82 14.30 13.10
CA GLN A 170 -11.95 13.47 13.55
C GLN A 170 -11.92 13.25 15.08
N LEU A 171 -10.74 13.02 15.66
CA LEU A 171 -10.56 12.88 17.10
C LEU A 171 -10.92 14.16 17.86
N HIS A 172 -10.52 15.33 17.37
CA HIS A 172 -10.93 16.61 17.96
C HIS A 172 -12.43 16.80 17.92
N GLN A 173 -13.07 16.53 16.79
CA GLN A 173 -14.54 16.58 16.67
C GLN A 173 -15.22 15.61 17.65
N TYR A 174 -14.65 14.43 17.84
CA TYR A 174 -15.18 13.44 18.80
C TYR A 174 -15.09 13.93 20.25
N VAL A 175 -14.01 14.62 20.61
CA VAL A 175 -13.85 15.28 21.92
C VAL A 175 -14.81 16.46 22.08
N GLU A 176 -14.91 17.33 21.07
CA GLU A 176 -15.79 18.51 21.07
C GLU A 176 -17.28 18.15 21.22
N ASN A 177 -17.65 16.93 20.82
CA ASN A 177 -19.01 16.39 20.97
C ASN A 177 -19.19 15.56 22.26
N ASP A 178 -18.31 15.73 23.25
CA ASP A 178 -18.34 15.05 24.56
C ASP A 178 -18.37 13.51 24.48
N ARG A 179 -17.81 12.93 23.40
CA ARG A 179 -17.84 11.47 23.17
C ARG A 179 -16.68 10.74 23.84
N LEU A 180 -15.56 11.42 24.07
CA LEU A 180 -14.39 10.82 24.73
C LEU A 180 -14.62 10.73 26.25
N GLN A 181 -14.82 9.51 26.72
CA GLN A 181 -15.02 9.17 28.12
C GLN A 181 -13.74 8.57 28.73
N PRO A 182 -13.58 8.56 30.06
CA PRO A 182 -12.47 7.86 30.72
C PRO A 182 -12.40 6.36 30.41
N SER A 183 -13.52 5.76 30.01
CA SER A 183 -13.64 4.36 29.59
C SER A 183 -13.44 4.13 28.09
N THR A 184 -13.39 5.17 27.25
CA THR A 184 -13.26 5.00 25.80
C THR A 184 -11.96 4.27 25.47
N LEU A 185 -12.09 3.24 24.65
CA LEU A 185 -10.98 2.48 24.09
C LEU A 185 -10.80 2.85 22.63
N PHE A 186 -9.53 2.93 22.22
CA PHE A 186 -9.16 3.00 20.82
C PHE A 186 -8.83 1.61 20.32
N CYS A 187 -9.25 1.33 19.10
CA CYS A 187 -9.10 0.04 18.47
C CYS A 187 -8.47 0.22 17.11
N THR A 188 -7.41 -0.54 16.84
CA THR A 188 -6.79 -0.62 15.52
C THR A 188 -6.69 -2.05 15.07
N PHE A 189 -6.89 -2.32 13.78
CA PHE A 189 -6.54 -3.63 13.24
C PHE A 189 -5.95 -3.56 11.83
N ASP A 190 -5.01 -4.46 11.56
CA ASP A 190 -4.36 -4.68 10.26
C ASP A 190 -5.00 -5.87 9.54
N ILE A 191 -5.23 -5.74 8.23
CA ILE A 191 -5.73 -6.82 7.38
C ILE A 191 -4.55 -7.56 6.74
N THR A 192 -4.39 -8.83 7.10
CA THR A 192 -3.24 -9.62 6.67
C THR A 192 -3.27 -9.92 5.17
N ASP A 193 -2.16 -9.61 4.48
CA ASP A 193 -1.90 -9.98 3.09
C ASP A 193 -3.01 -9.57 2.10
N LEU A 194 -3.72 -8.45 2.38
CA LEU A 194 -4.93 -8.01 1.68
C LEU A 194 -4.89 -8.23 0.16
N TYR A 195 -3.90 -7.66 -0.53
CA TYR A 195 -3.83 -7.77 -2.00
C TYR A 195 -3.68 -9.19 -2.53
N THR A 196 -2.95 -10.05 -1.81
CA THR A 196 -2.70 -11.44 -2.23
C THR A 196 -3.91 -12.34 -1.96
N MET A 197 -4.73 -11.99 -0.98
CA MET A 197 -5.85 -12.83 -0.53
C MET A 197 -7.21 -12.45 -1.14
N LEU A 198 -7.29 -11.42 -1.99
CA LEU A 198 -8.54 -11.03 -2.65
C LEU A 198 -9.09 -12.14 -3.57
N PRO A 199 -10.32 -12.64 -3.35
CA PRO A 199 -10.96 -13.56 -4.28
C PRO A 199 -11.24 -12.84 -5.61
N GLN A 200 -10.60 -13.27 -6.71
CA GLN A 200 -10.59 -12.52 -7.96
C GLN A 200 -12.01 -12.33 -8.54
N GLU A 201 -12.79 -13.41 -8.69
CA GLU A 201 -14.14 -13.34 -9.25
C GLU A 201 -15.12 -12.54 -8.41
N GLU A 202 -15.08 -12.75 -7.10
CA GLU A 202 -15.90 -12.04 -6.15
C GLU A 202 -15.53 -10.55 -6.14
N SER A 203 -14.25 -10.20 -6.17
CA SER A 203 -13.80 -8.81 -6.26
C SER A 203 -14.34 -8.12 -7.53
N LEU A 204 -14.38 -8.83 -8.66
CA LEU A 204 -14.98 -8.32 -9.89
C LEU A 204 -16.51 -8.14 -9.77
N HIS A 205 -17.18 -9.03 -9.03
CA HIS A 205 -18.60 -8.88 -8.73
C HIS A 205 -18.87 -7.66 -7.84
N VAL A 206 -18.12 -7.52 -6.74
CA VAL A 206 -18.20 -6.39 -5.82
C VAL A 206 -17.89 -5.07 -6.52
N LEU A 207 -16.94 -5.05 -7.46
CA LEU A 207 -16.71 -3.87 -8.31
C LEU A 207 -17.96 -3.48 -9.10
N CYS A 208 -18.59 -4.43 -9.76
CA CYS A 208 -19.81 -4.17 -10.52
C CYS A 208 -20.97 -3.73 -9.60
N GLU A 209 -21.13 -4.40 -8.45
CA GLU A 209 -22.13 -4.06 -7.45
C GLU A 209 -21.95 -2.64 -6.95
N PHE A 210 -20.73 -2.26 -6.54
CA PHE A 210 -20.38 -0.91 -6.12
C PHE A 210 -20.77 0.13 -7.19
N LEU A 211 -20.45 -0.12 -8.46
CA LEU A 211 -20.78 0.81 -9.53
C LEU A 211 -22.31 0.92 -9.74
N ILE A 212 -23.03 -0.19 -9.70
CA ILE A 212 -24.48 -0.22 -9.89
C ILE A 212 -25.20 0.45 -8.71
N GLU A 213 -24.80 0.16 -7.48
CA GLU A 213 -25.38 0.72 -6.24
C GLU A 213 -25.31 2.26 -6.25
N HIS A 214 -24.25 2.83 -6.85
CA HIS A 214 -24.08 4.28 -6.97
C HIS A 214 -24.59 4.87 -8.30
N GLY A 215 -25.44 4.13 -9.01
CA GLY A 215 -26.16 4.62 -10.20
C GLY A 215 -25.36 4.63 -11.50
N TYR A 216 -24.16 4.03 -11.53
CA TYR A 216 -23.40 3.94 -12.78
C TYR A 216 -23.91 2.78 -13.63
N ARG A 217 -24.11 3.04 -14.92
CA ARG A 217 -24.28 2.02 -15.97
C ARG A 217 -23.14 2.04 -16.98
N LYS A 218 -22.54 3.20 -17.16
CA LYS A 218 -21.34 3.47 -17.95
C LYS A 218 -20.48 4.50 -17.23
N ILE A 219 -19.17 4.44 -17.42
CA ILE A 219 -18.22 5.45 -16.91
C ILE A 219 -17.42 5.98 -18.09
N GLN A 220 -17.50 7.29 -18.35
CA GLN A 220 -16.90 7.92 -19.54
C GLN A 220 -17.31 7.20 -20.86
N GLY A 221 -18.57 6.76 -20.93
CA GLY A 221 -19.11 6.01 -22.07
C GLY A 221 -18.80 4.52 -22.10
N ILE A 222 -17.99 4.00 -21.17
CA ILE A 222 -17.58 2.60 -21.10
C ILE A 222 -18.57 1.80 -20.24
N PRO A 223 -19.26 0.77 -20.77
CA PRO A 223 -20.15 -0.08 -19.99
C PRO A 223 -19.47 -0.84 -18.87
N ILE A 224 -20.20 -1.12 -17.78
CA ILE A 224 -19.69 -1.90 -16.64
C ILE A 224 -19.18 -3.29 -17.09
N ASP A 225 -19.83 -3.95 -18.04
CA ASP A 225 -19.36 -5.24 -18.58
C ASP A 225 -17.98 -5.14 -19.23
N ALA A 226 -17.71 -4.06 -19.97
CA ALA A 226 -16.40 -3.81 -20.56
C ALA A 226 -15.34 -3.55 -19.47
N ILE A 227 -15.69 -2.78 -18.43
CA ILE A 227 -14.84 -2.55 -17.26
C ILE A 227 -14.51 -3.87 -16.56
N ARG A 228 -15.52 -4.73 -16.34
CA ARG A 228 -15.33 -6.05 -15.73
C ARG A 228 -14.41 -6.93 -16.55
N LYS A 229 -14.54 -6.94 -17.88
CA LYS A 229 -13.67 -7.71 -18.79
C LYS A 229 -12.21 -7.23 -18.73
N LEU A 230 -11.99 -5.92 -18.76
CA LEU A 230 -10.66 -5.32 -18.60
C LEU A 230 -10.05 -5.65 -17.23
N ALA A 231 -10.83 -5.49 -16.16
CA ALA A 231 -10.43 -5.79 -14.79
C ALA A 231 -10.06 -7.27 -14.61
N ARG A 232 -10.88 -8.17 -15.16
CA ARG A 232 -10.61 -9.61 -15.18
C ARG A 232 -9.28 -9.91 -15.84
N LEU A 233 -9.03 -9.34 -17.03
CA LEU A 233 -7.78 -9.56 -17.75
C LEU A 233 -6.55 -9.11 -16.94
N VAL A 234 -6.65 -8.00 -16.21
CA VAL A 234 -5.58 -7.51 -15.32
C VAL A 234 -5.29 -8.50 -14.18
N LEU A 235 -6.31 -9.14 -13.61
CA LEU A 235 -6.15 -10.10 -12.51
C LEU A 235 -5.66 -11.46 -13.00
N THR A 236 -6.29 -12.02 -14.03
CA THR A 236 -6.05 -13.41 -14.46
C THR A 236 -4.81 -13.59 -15.31
N GLU A 237 -4.36 -12.52 -15.99
CA GLU A 237 -3.12 -12.55 -16.79
C GLU A 237 -1.94 -11.90 -16.05
N ASN A 238 -1.98 -11.85 -14.71
CA ASN A 238 -0.81 -11.51 -13.91
C ASN A 238 0.17 -12.69 -13.86
N VAL A 239 1.12 -12.70 -14.80
CA VAL A 239 2.21 -13.66 -14.87
C VAL A 239 3.54 -12.97 -14.66
N PHE A 240 4.41 -13.59 -13.87
CA PHE A 240 5.70 -13.03 -13.48
C PHE A 240 6.78 -14.09 -13.34
N VAL A 241 8.02 -13.64 -13.44
CA VAL A 241 9.23 -14.42 -13.16
C VAL A 241 9.61 -14.24 -11.69
N ASP A 242 9.83 -15.35 -10.99
CA ASP A 242 10.46 -15.38 -9.66
C ASP A 242 11.67 -16.33 -9.71
N GLY A 243 12.87 -15.77 -9.56
CA GLY A 243 14.11 -16.49 -9.81
C GLY A 243 14.20 -17.02 -11.25
N LYS A 244 14.18 -18.34 -11.40
CA LYS A 244 14.23 -19.05 -12.70
C LYS A 244 12.87 -19.60 -13.15
N LYS A 245 11.83 -19.41 -12.34
CA LYS A 245 10.51 -20.01 -12.55
C LYS A 245 9.50 -18.94 -12.94
N ILE A 246 8.46 -19.38 -13.64
CA ILE A 246 7.35 -18.53 -14.07
C ILE A 246 6.12 -18.90 -13.25
N TYR A 247 5.42 -17.91 -12.75
CA TYR A 247 4.22 -18.10 -11.94
C TYR A 247 3.05 -17.28 -12.46
N ARG A 248 1.85 -17.81 -12.33
CA ARG A 248 0.58 -17.07 -12.49
C ARG A 248 -0.05 -16.87 -11.12
N GLN A 249 -0.51 -15.64 -10.85
CA GLN A 249 -1.33 -15.37 -9.69
C GLN A 249 -2.78 -15.78 -9.94
N ILE A 250 -3.28 -16.71 -9.12
CA ILE A 250 -4.65 -17.25 -9.19
C ILE A 250 -5.55 -16.73 -8.06
N LEU A 251 -4.96 -16.16 -7.00
CA LEU A 251 -5.66 -15.49 -5.91
C LEU A 251 -5.04 -14.12 -5.69
N GLY A 252 -5.87 -13.11 -5.44
CA GLY A 252 -5.42 -11.74 -5.26
C GLY A 252 -5.10 -11.01 -6.55
N GLY A 253 -4.49 -9.84 -6.40
CA GLY A 253 -3.89 -9.07 -7.48
C GLY A 253 -2.44 -8.71 -7.21
N ALA A 254 -1.75 -8.19 -8.22
CA ALA A 254 -0.33 -7.88 -8.11
C ALA A 254 -0.08 -6.70 -7.15
N MET A 255 0.79 -6.86 -6.15
CA MET A 255 1.20 -5.80 -5.20
C MET A 255 1.96 -4.61 -5.82
N GLY A 256 2.01 -4.50 -7.15
CA GLY A 256 2.53 -3.35 -7.89
C GLY A 256 1.63 -2.90 -9.05
N SER A 257 0.40 -3.42 -9.12
CA SER A 257 -0.60 -3.02 -10.11
C SER A 257 -1.46 -1.88 -9.56
N PRO A 258 -1.53 -0.72 -10.23
CA PRO A 258 -2.33 0.43 -9.77
C PRO A 258 -3.79 0.07 -9.47
N PHE A 259 -4.45 -0.67 -10.37
CA PHE A 259 -5.85 -1.05 -10.21
C PHE A 259 -6.09 -1.99 -9.03
N THR A 260 -5.11 -2.82 -8.65
CA THR A 260 -5.27 -3.77 -7.53
C THR A 260 -5.54 -3.04 -6.21
N LEU A 261 -4.92 -1.87 -5.99
CA LEU A 261 -5.20 -1.03 -4.83
C LEU A 261 -6.67 -0.57 -4.80
N THR A 262 -7.15 -0.03 -5.92
CA THR A 262 -8.53 0.45 -6.04
C THR A 262 -9.54 -0.69 -5.87
N LEU A 263 -9.26 -1.85 -6.47
CA LEU A 263 -10.12 -3.03 -6.34
C LEU A 263 -10.15 -3.55 -4.88
N ALA A 264 -9.00 -3.61 -4.21
CA ALA A 264 -8.92 -4.00 -2.80
C ALA A 264 -9.77 -3.08 -1.93
N ASN A 265 -9.68 -1.77 -2.17
CA ASN A 265 -10.46 -0.79 -1.44
C ASN A 265 -11.97 -0.93 -1.65
N ILE A 266 -12.41 -1.25 -2.87
CA ILE A 266 -13.82 -1.51 -3.18
C ILE A 266 -14.30 -2.81 -2.53
N PHE A 267 -13.49 -3.88 -2.57
CA PHE A 267 -13.79 -5.12 -1.87
C PHE A 267 -13.96 -4.87 -0.37
N MET A 268 -13.02 -4.15 0.23
CA MET A 268 -13.07 -3.81 1.65
C MET A 268 -14.23 -2.87 2.01
N TRP A 269 -14.67 -2.00 1.10
CA TRP A 269 -15.86 -1.18 1.31
C TRP A 269 -17.12 -2.04 1.49
N LYS A 270 -17.26 -3.13 0.71
CA LYS A 270 -18.37 -4.07 0.88
C LYS A 270 -18.21 -4.89 2.16
N TRP A 271 -17.03 -5.45 2.39
CA TRP A 271 -16.73 -6.28 3.58
C TRP A 271 -16.97 -5.51 4.88
N GLN A 272 -16.57 -4.24 4.95
CA GLN A 272 -16.66 -3.45 6.17
C GLN A 272 -18.05 -2.85 6.44
N LYS A 273 -18.99 -2.96 5.48
CA LYS A 273 -20.23 -2.15 5.48
C LYS A 273 -21.00 -2.24 6.79
N GLU A 274 -21.29 -3.46 7.26
CA GLU A 274 -22.03 -3.68 8.50
C GLU A 274 -21.24 -3.24 9.74
N PHE A 275 -19.94 -3.58 9.80
CA PHE A 275 -19.07 -3.18 10.91
C PHE A 275 -19.00 -1.65 11.05
N ALA A 276 -18.78 -0.95 9.93
CA ALA A 276 -18.69 0.50 9.89
C ALA A 276 -20.04 1.12 10.29
N LEU A 277 -21.16 0.63 9.78
CA LEU A 277 -22.49 1.11 10.14
C LEU A 277 -22.77 0.94 11.64
N GLN A 278 -22.39 -0.19 12.25
CA GLN A 278 -22.56 -0.41 13.69
C GLN A 278 -21.82 0.65 14.52
N GLN A 279 -20.61 1.05 14.13
CA GLN A 279 -19.86 2.11 14.83
C GLN A 279 -20.46 3.49 14.57
N LEU A 280 -20.78 3.81 13.31
CA LEU A 280 -21.31 5.12 12.93
C LEU A 280 -22.69 5.39 13.56
N ASN A 281 -23.54 4.36 13.68
CA ASN A 281 -24.88 4.49 14.30
C ASN A 281 -24.83 4.86 15.78
N VAL A 282 -23.73 4.55 16.48
CA VAL A 282 -23.51 4.95 17.87
C VAL A 282 -22.58 6.16 18.00
N ASN A 283 -22.37 6.90 16.91
CA ASN A 283 -21.52 8.09 16.85
C ASN A 283 -20.10 7.82 17.37
N GLU A 284 -19.56 6.63 17.08
CA GLU A 284 -18.15 6.29 17.25
C GLU A 284 -17.38 6.60 15.96
N ILE A 285 -16.09 6.92 16.08
CA ILE A 285 -15.24 7.07 14.91
C ILE A 285 -15.07 5.69 14.27
N TYR A 286 -15.20 5.62 12.95
CA TYR A 286 -14.73 4.51 12.14
C TYR A 286 -13.99 5.04 10.92
N GLY A 287 -12.82 4.50 10.62
CA GLY A 287 -12.13 4.84 9.40
C GLY A 287 -11.05 3.84 9.02
N ARG A 288 -10.91 3.61 7.71
CA ARG A 288 -9.88 2.75 7.14
C ARG A 288 -8.87 3.56 6.32
N TYR A 289 -7.60 3.26 6.49
CA TYR A 289 -6.51 3.64 5.62
C TYR A 289 -5.92 2.38 4.98
N ILE A 290 -6.37 2.04 3.77
CA ILE A 290 -5.93 0.84 3.04
C ILE A 290 -6.12 -0.46 3.87
N ASP A 291 -5.06 -1.02 4.43
CA ASP A 291 -5.04 -2.25 5.24
C ASP A 291 -5.21 -1.99 6.75
N ASP A 292 -5.01 -0.74 7.20
CA ASP A 292 -5.14 -0.33 8.59
C ASP A 292 -6.56 0.23 8.87
N VAL A 293 -7.22 -0.24 9.91
CA VAL A 293 -8.52 0.30 10.39
C VAL A 293 -8.36 0.90 11.79
N PHE A 294 -9.05 2.01 12.03
CA PHE A 294 -9.18 2.68 13.32
C PHE A 294 -10.66 2.86 13.68
N PHE A 295 -11.01 2.59 14.93
CA PHE A 295 -12.30 2.98 15.48
C PHE A 295 -12.21 3.24 16.98
N THR A 296 -13.17 4.00 17.51
CA THR A 296 -13.35 4.23 18.94
C THR A 296 -14.49 3.38 19.48
N SER A 297 -14.46 3.04 20.77
CA SER A 297 -15.58 2.36 21.40
C SER A 297 -15.67 2.64 22.90
N ASN A 298 -16.87 2.93 23.36
CA ASN A 298 -17.21 3.00 24.78
C ASN A 298 -17.76 1.68 25.35
N GLN A 299 -17.77 0.60 24.56
CA GLN A 299 -18.23 -0.72 25.00
C GLN A 299 -17.20 -1.42 25.90
N PRO A 300 -17.61 -2.38 26.74
CA PRO A 300 -16.69 -3.24 27.48
C PRO A 300 -15.73 -3.98 26.53
N ILE A 301 -14.48 -4.19 26.95
CA ILE A 301 -13.45 -4.83 26.14
C ILE A 301 -13.91 -6.18 25.54
N ALA A 302 -14.64 -7.00 26.31
CA ALA A 302 -15.17 -8.28 25.85
C ALA A 302 -16.16 -8.14 24.68
N ALA A 303 -16.94 -7.06 24.63
CA ALA A 303 -17.85 -6.79 23.52
C ALA A 303 -17.08 -6.36 22.25
N ILE A 304 -16.00 -5.59 22.42
CA ILE A 304 -15.11 -5.20 21.32
C ILE A 304 -14.38 -6.42 20.76
N GLU A 305 -13.84 -7.28 21.62
CA GLU A 305 -13.18 -8.53 21.22
C GLU A 305 -14.14 -9.46 20.47
N LYS A 306 -15.39 -9.57 20.93
CA LYS A 306 -16.43 -10.30 20.21
C LYS A 306 -16.70 -9.69 18.83
N LEU A 307 -16.87 -8.36 18.75
CA LEU A 307 -17.10 -7.66 17.49
C LEU A 307 -15.96 -7.92 16.48
N LEU A 308 -14.71 -7.87 16.93
CA LEU A 308 -13.53 -8.15 16.11
C LEU A 308 -13.48 -9.62 15.67
N LYS A 309 -13.83 -10.56 16.55
CA LYS A 309 -13.92 -11.98 16.23
C LYS A 309 -15.01 -12.27 15.20
N ASP A 310 -16.15 -11.63 15.33
CA ASP A 310 -17.25 -11.74 14.37
C ASP A 310 -16.79 -11.18 13.00
N ALA A 311 -16.12 -10.01 12.98
CA ALA A 311 -15.56 -9.42 11.76
C ALA A 311 -14.51 -10.32 11.07
N ASP A 312 -13.63 -10.98 11.84
CA ASP A 312 -12.64 -11.93 11.31
C ASP A 312 -13.29 -13.15 10.63
N SER A 313 -14.54 -13.45 10.98
CA SER A 313 -15.33 -14.55 10.39
C SER A 313 -16.12 -14.17 9.14
N TYR A 314 -16.24 -12.88 8.80
CA TYR A 314 -17.06 -12.41 7.67
C TYR A 314 -16.61 -12.98 6.32
N HIS A 315 -15.32 -13.29 6.16
CA HIS A 315 -14.81 -13.82 4.91
C HIS A 315 -13.61 -14.75 5.15
N PRO A 316 -13.55 -15.94 4.53
CA PRO A 316 -12.50 -16.95 4.79
C PRO A 316 -11.07 -16.46 4.47
N ASN A 317 -10.92 -15.53 3.52
CA ASN A 317 -9.62 -15.01 3.11
C ASN A 317 -9.21 -13.72 3.82
N ILE A 318 -10.06 -13.14 4.68
CA ILE A 318 -9.74 -11.92 5.42
C ILE A 318 -9.36 -12.32 6.84
N ARG A 319 -8.22 -11.81 7.31
CA ARG A 319 -7.70 -12.06 8.65
C ARG A 319 -7.25 -10.77 9.29
N LEU A 320 -7.66 -10.56 10.53
CA LEU A 320 -7.45 -9.35 11.29
C LEU A 320 -6.37 -9.56 12.37
N THR A 321 -5.56 -8.53 12.61
CA THR A 321 -4.69 -8.46 13.80
C THR A 321 -5.00 -7.17 14.52
N ALA A 322 -5.67 -7.28 15.68
CA ALA A 322 -6.20 -6.14 16.41
C ALA A 322 -5.38 -5.76 17.64
N VAL A 323 -5.40 -4.48 17.98
CA VAL A 323 -4.89 -3.89 19.21
C VAL A 323 -5.99 -3.03 19.79
N ILE A 324 -6.31 -3.24 21.07
CA ILE A 324 -7.32 -2.50 21.81
C ILE A 324 -6.62 -1.86 23.02
N GLY A 325 -6.88 -0.58 23.27
CA GLY A 325 -6.38 0.03 24.50
C GLY A 325 -6.68 1.52 24.62
N LYS A 326 -6.29 2.07 25.76
CA LYS A 326 -6.28 3.53 25.97
C LYS A 326 -5.14 4.24 25.25
N SER A 327 -4.14 3.49 24.79
CA SER A 327 -3.01 3.98 24.01
C SER A 327 -2.82 3.08 22.80
N VAL A 328 -2.99 3.62 21.59
CA VAL A 328 -2.76 2.89 20.34
C VAL A 328 -1.97 3.75 19.36
N THR A 329 -1.50 3.13 18.29
CA THR A 329 -0.82 3.82 17.18
C THR A 329 -1.57 3.57 15.90
N PHE A 330 -1.85 4.62 15.14
CA PHE A 330 -2.45 4.52 13.81
C PHE A 330 -1.72 5.46 12.86
N LEU A 331 -1.28 4.96 11.70
CA LEU A 331 -0.35 5.64 10.82
C LEU A 331 0.92 6.06 11.59
N ASP A 332 1.25 7.35 11.57
CA ASP A 332 2.34 8.00 12.30
C ASP A 332 1.84 8.85 13.48
N VAL A 333 0.69 8.48 14.06
CA VAL A 333 0.10 9.12 15.25
C VAL A 333 0.01 8.12 16.41
N ARG A 334 0.52 8.52 17.58
CA ARG A 334 0.21 7.88 18.87
C ARG A 334 -1.00 8.58 19.49
N ILE A 335 -2.00 7.81 19.93
CA ILE A 335 -3.29 8.31 20.40
C ILE A 335 -3.53 7.74 21.79
N GLU A 336 -3.79 8.62 22.76
CA GLU A 336 -3.89 8.28 24.17
C GLU A 336 -5.12 8.92 24.82
N ASN A 337 -5.81 8.14 25.65
CA ASN A 337 -6.93 8.58 26.47
C ASN A 337 -6.49 8.64 27.93
N ASN A 338 -6.14 9.83 28.38
CA ASN A 338 -5.70 10.11 29.74
C ASN A 338 -6.91 10.46 30.61
N ASN A 339 -7.76 9.46 30.89
CA ASN A 339 -8.98 9.59 31.69
C ASN A 339 -9.97 10.65 31.17
N GLY A 340 -10.31 10.57 29.88
CA GLY A 340 -11.21 11.50 29.20
C GLY A 340 -10.49 12.66 28.50
N ILE A 341 -9.17 12.77 28.68
CA ILE A 341 -8.34 13.79 28.03
C ILE A 341 -7.58 13.17 26.86
N LEU A 342 -7.86 13.62 25.64
CA LEU A 342 -7.17 13.20 24.44
C LEU A 342 -5.72 13.72 24.44
N SER A 343 -4.77 12.82 24.22
CA SER A 343 -3.38 13.15 23.95
C SER A 343 -2.94 12.52 22.64
N THR A 344 -2.29 13.29 21.77
CA THR A 344 -1.72 12.78 20.53
C THR A 344 -0.30 13.28 20.36
N SER A 345 0.53 12.47 19.70
CA SER A 345 1.92 12.79 19.37
C SER A 345 2.38 12.07 18.11
N VAL A 346 3.50 12.50 17.53
CA VAL A 346 4.11 11.80 16.39
C VAL A 346 4.64 10.44 16.84
N TYR A 347 4.30 9.40 16.09
CA TYR A 347 4.79 8.04 16.31
C TYR A 347 5.79 7.62 15.26
N TYR A 348 6.91 7.05 15.73
CA TYR A 348 7.88 6.36 14.91
C TYR A 348 7.88 4.88 15.29
N LYS A 349 7.95 4.01 14.28
CA LYS A 349 8.15 2.58 14.55
C LYS A 349 9.50 2.38 15.23
N GLU A 350 9.61 1.37 16.10
CA GLU A 350 10.87 1.06 16.80
C GLU A 350 12.06 0.84 15.86
N SER A 351 11.81 0.33 14.65
CA SER A 351 12.82 0.13 13.62
C SER A 351 13.10 1.36 12.76
N ALA A 352 12.45 2.50 13.01
CA ALA A 352 12.62 3.69 12.21
C ALA A 352 13.99 4.29 12.50
N GLU A 353 14.75 4.50 11.44
CA GLU A 353 16.11 5.02 11.54
C GLU A 353 16.11 6.48 11.10
N PRO A 354 16.95 7.35 11.70
CA PRO A 354 16.92 8.77 11.47
C PRO A 354 17.63 9.14 10.15
N TYR A 355 17.56 8.31 9.10
CA TYR A 355 18.20 8.63 7.82
C TYR A 355 17.28 9.49 6.96
N LEU A 356 17.80 10.64 6.54
CA LEU A 356 17.18 11.54 5.58
C LEU A 356 18.02 11.57 4.30
N ILE A 357 17.52 12.27 3.28
CA ILE A 357 18.33 12.60 2.11
C ILE A 357 19.55 13.39 2.61
N PRO A 358 20.80 12.96 2.37
CA PRO A 358 21.98 13.67 2.86
C PRO A 358 22.03 15.09 2.32
N PHE A 359 22.35 16.09 3.15
CA PHE A 359 22.33 17.50 2.74
C PHE A 359 23.30 17.83 1.59
N LYS A 360 24.37 17.03 1.45
CA LYS A 360 25.37 17.13 0.38
C LYS A 360 24.95 16.43 -0.93
N SER A 361 23.80 15.77 -0.96
CA SER A 361 23.31 15.10 -2.17
C SER A 361 22.89 16.11 -3.24
N ASP A 362 22.91 15.69 -4.50
CA ASP A 362 22.59 16.52 -5.66
C ASP A 362 21.07 16.64 -5.89
N HIS A 363 20.36 17.09 -4.86
CA HIS A 363 18.93 17.39 -4.92
C HIS A 363 18.70 18.91 -4.92
N PRO A 364 17.63 19.41 -5.56
CA PRO A 364 17.28 20.82 -5.51
C PRO A 364 17.15 21.35 -4.07
N ARG A 365 17.67 22.56 -3.80
CA ARG A 365 17.74 23.11 -2.42
C ARG A 365 16.39 23.17 -1.68
N HIS A 366 15.30 23.36 -2.42
CA HIS A 366 13.96 23.40 -1.84
C HIS A 366 13.51 22.05 -1.23
N ILE A 367 14.07 20.92 -1.68
CA ILE A 367 13.77 19.59 -1.11
C ILE A 367 14.19 19.53 0.36
N PHE A 368 15.38 20.02 0.69
CA PHE A 368 15.88 20.06 2.07
C PHE A 368 15.01 20.95 2.97
N GLY A 369 14.63 22.13 2.47
CA GLY A 369 13.71 23.02 3.20
C GLY A 369 12.32 22.39 3.42
N ASN A 370 11.82 21.64 2.42
CA ASN A 370 10.54 20.93 2.53
C ASN A 370 10.58 19.76 3.52
N ILE A 371 11.71 19.07 3.67
CA ILE A 371 11.88 18.03 4.70
C ILE A 371 11.72 18.63 6.09
N ILE A 372 12.43 19.74 6.38
CA ILE A 372 12.34 20.44 7.66
C ILE A 372 10.91 20.95 7.90
N ARG A 373 10.35 21.66 6.91
CA ARG A 373 8.99 22.22 7.01
C ARG A 373 7.96 21.12 7.22
N GLY A 374 8.04 20.02 6.46
CA GLY A 374 7.12 18.90 6.56
C GLY A 374 7.17 18.23 7.94
N ALA A 375 8.37 17.94 8.44
CA ALA A 375 8.56 17.33 9.76
C ALA A 375 8.02 18.22 10.89
N LEU A 376 8.36 19.52 10.89
CA LEU A 376 7.87 20.45 11.91
C LEU A 376 6.37 20.74 11.81
N THR A 377 5.84 20.81 10.58
CA THR A 377 4.38 20.96 10.37
C THR A 377 3.64 19.73 10.89
N ARG A 378 4.15 18.53 10.64
CA ARG A 378 3.60 17.30 11.20
C ARG A 378 3.66 17.32 12.74
N ALA A 379 4.81 17.67 13.30
CA ALA A 379 4.98 17.78 14.75
C ALA A 379 3.93 18.71 15.37
N ALA A 380 3.73 19.88 14.77
CA ALA A 380 2.75 20.87 15.23
C ALA A 380 1.30 20.38 15.12
N ARG A 381 0.97 19.65 14.05
CA ARG A 381 -0.38 19.13 13.83
C ARG A 381 -0.74 17.95 14.71
N TYR A 382 0.23 17.08 15.00
CA TYR A 382 -0.04 15.81 15.68
C TYR A 382 0.12 15.91 17.19
N SER A 383 0.78 16.96 17.71
CA SER A 383 1.02 17.12 19.13
C SER A 383 -0.09 17.92 19.79
N THR A 384 -0.82 17.32 20.74
CA THR A 384 -1.84 18.04 21.52
C THR A 384 -1.23 18.94 22.61
N THR A 385 0.00 18.67 23.03
CA THR A 385 0.67 19.44 24.09
C THR A 385 1.95 20.09 23.57
N LEU A 386 2.30 21.23 24.17
CA LEU A 386 3.57 21.92 23.88
C LEU A 386 4.77 21.02 24.19
N LYS A 387 4.69 20.20 25.25
CA LYS A 387 5.74 19.23 25.60
C LYS A 387 5.94 18.19 24.49
N ALA A 388 4.86 17.58 24.00
CA ALA A 388 4.94 16.60 22.91
C ALA A 388 5.52 17.23 21.63
N PHE A 389 5.12 18.46 21.32
CA PHE A 389 5.70 19.22 20.20
C PHE A 389 7.20 19.49 20.39
N ASP A 390 7.60 19.91 21.60
CA ASP A 390 9.00 20.21 21.90
C ASP A 390 9.89 18.97 21.84
N ASP A 391 9.41 17.84 22.34
CA ASP A 391 10.11 16.57 22.28
C ASP A 391 10.30 16.11 20.82
N GLU A 392 9.25 16.22 20.00
CA GLU A 392 9.36 15.90 18.57
C GLU A 392 10.25 16.90 17.81
N ARG A 393 10.16 18.21 18.13
CA ARG A 393 11.05 19.23 17.55
C ARG A 393 12.51 18.92 17.85
N ARG A 394 12.83 18.47 19.06
CA ARG A 394 14.19 18.03 19.43
C ARG A 394 14.61 16.81 18.62
N ASN A 395 13.75 15.81 18.50
CA ASN A 395 14.00 14.62 17.70
C ASN A 395 14.28 14.96 16.23
N VAL A 396 13.46 15.82 15.62
CA VAL A 396 13.67 16.33 14.25
C VAL A 396 15.00 17.05 14.13
N LYS A 397 15.35 17.92 15.09
CA LYS A 397 16.64 18.63 15.10
C LYS A 397 17.83 17.67 15.15
N LEU A 398 17.79 16.67 16.02
CA LEU A 398 18.84 15.66 16.14
C LEU A 398 18.97 14.86 14.84
N THR A 399 17.84 14.47 14.23
CA THR A 399 17.80 13.77 12.96
C THR A 399 18.41 14.60 11.82
N LEU A 400 18.10 15.90 11.76
CA LEU A 400 18.68 16.82 10.77
C LEU A 400 20.21 16.93 10.92
N LEU A 401 20.69 17.14 12.15
CA LEU A 401 22.13 17.22 12.45
C LEU A 401 22.86 15.93 12.06
N TYR A 402 22.26 14.77 12.33
CA TYR A 402 22.82 13.47 11.96
C TYR A 402 23.01 13.30 10.45
N ASN A 403 22.18 13.95 9.63
CA ASN A 403 22.27 13.90 8.16
C ASN A 403 22.99 15.12 7.54
N GLY A 404 23.61 15.97 8.36
CA GLY A 404 24.43 17.10 7.94
C GLY A 404 23.66 18.31 7.40
N TYR A 405 22.41 18.49 7.85
CA TYR A 405 21.56 19.66 7.52
C TYR A 405 21.97 20.93 8.25
#